data_AF-A0A2E8H9W2-F1
#
_entry.id   AF-A0A2E8H9W2-F1
#
_cell.length_a   1.000
_cell.length_b   1.000
_cell.length_c   1.000
_cell.angle_alpha   90.00
_cell.angle_beta   90.00
_cell.angle_gamma   90.00
#
_symmetry.space_group_name_H-M   'P 1'
#
loop_
_entity.id
_entity.type
_entity.pdbx_description
1 polymer ?
#
loop_
_entity_poly.entity_id
_entity_poly.type
_entity_poly.pdbx_seq_one_letter_code
_entity_poly.pdbx_strand_id
1 'polypeptide(L)'
;MAPVMIPTLRRLPSGAERLRLFEAMEGRFSLQARAVTLVTGGAGFYMMVGLDAWSRYLDPSLWWTHLMTFVWLVFALVLFVFEPLFLHRWFKEFAERDSDRAFRLLHRFHVLLLTLSLLAIAGAVAGVRGFLRFD
;
A
#
# COMPACT_ATOMS: atom_id res chain seq x y z
N MET A 1 -7.74 2.06 -5.61
CA MET A 1 -7.61 2.85 -6.86
C MET A 1 -6.85 2.10 -7.98
N ALA A 2 -5.91 1.21 -7.66
CA ALA A 2 -5.28 0.29 -8.63
C ALA A 2 -6.21 -0.64 -9.46
N PRO A 3 -7.43 -1.05 -9.01
CA PRO A 3 -8.24 -2.03 -9.75
C PRO A 3 -8.72 -1.57 -11.14
N VAL A 4 -8.81 -0.26 -11.37
CA VAL A 4 -9.39 0.30 -12.61
C VAL A 4 -8.35 0.51 -13.72
N MET A 5 -7.06 0.61 -13.38
CA MET A 5 -6.00 0.94 -14.36
C MET A 5 -5.45 -0.29 -15.11
N ILE A 6 -5.42 -1.45 -14.46
CA ILE A 6 -4.87 -2.69 -15.02
C ILE A 6 -5.70 -3.23 -16.21
N PRO A 7 -7.04 -3.20 -16.22
CA PRO A 7 -7.83 -3.64 -17.37
C PRO A 7 -7.56 -2.81 -18.63
N THR A 8 -7.36 -1.49 -18.48
CA THR A 8 -7.11 -0.57 -19.60
C THR A 8 -5.74 -0.81 -20.22
N LEU A 9 -4.72 -1.03 -19.40
CA LEU A 9 -3.37 -1.38 -19.88
C LEU A 9 -3.36 -2.75 -20.59
N ARG A 10 -4.11 -3.75 -20.10
CA ARG A 10 -4.21 -5.07 -20.74
C ARG A 10 -4.87 -5.07 -22.12
N ARG A 11 -5.65 -4.03 -22.46
CA ARG A 11 -6.33 -3.91 -23.77
C ARG A 11 -5.43 -3.33 -24.87
N LEU A 12 -4.28 -2.77 -24.54
CA LEU A 12 -3.33 -2.28 -25.53
C LEU A 12 -2.47 -3.43 -26.07
N PRO A 13 -2.36 -3.59 -27.41
CA PRO A 13 -1.64 -4.70 -28.04
C PRO A 13 -0.12 -4.54 -28.01
N SER A 14 0.41 -3.30 -27.90
CA SER A 14 1.85 -3.05 -27.92
C SER A 14 2.41 -2.70 -26.53
N GLY A 15 3.58 -3.25 -26.18
CA GLY A 15 4.27 -2.93 -24.92
C GLY A 15 4.70 -1.46 -24.81
N ALA A 16 5.00 -0.83 -25.94
CA ALA A 16 5.39 0.58 -26.00
C ALA A 16 4.23 1.55 -25.69
N GLU A 17 3.01 1.26 -26.16
CA GLU A 17 1.83 2.07 -25.80
C GLU A 17 1.44 1.90 -24.33
N ARG A 18 1.58 0.69 -23.77
CA ARG A 18 1.37 0.45 -22.34
C ARG A 18 2.32 1.29 -21.48
N LEU A 19 3.60 1.35 -21.87
CA LEU A 19 4.62 2.13 -21.15
C LEU A 19 4.35 3.64 -21.24
N ARG A 20 4.03 4.17 -22.42
CA ARG A 20 3.68 5.59 -22.59
C ARG A 20 2.45 6.00 -21.78
N LEU A 21 1.41 5.18 -21.77
CA LEU A 21 0.20 5.46 -21.00
C LEU A 21 0.48 5.38 -19.49
N PHE A 22 1.34 4.44 -19.06
CA PHE A 22 1.80 4.35 -17.69
C PHE A 22 2.56 5.60 -17.25
N GLU A 23 3.58 6.03 -18.00
CA GLU A 23 4.38 7.23 -17.68
C GLU A 23 3.50 8.50 -17.60
N ALA A 24 2.52 8.65 -18.51
CA ALA A 24 1.60 9.79 -18.50
C ALA A 24 0.72 9.85 -17.24
N MET A 25 0.43 8.71 -16.62
CA MET A 25 -0.41 8.62 -15.42
C MET A 25 0.40 8.52 -14.12
N GLU A 26 1.61 7.99 -14.17
CA GLU A 26 2.47 7.70 -13.02
C GLU A 26 2.72 8.94 -12.15
N GLY A 27 3.02 10.08 -12.78
CA GLY A 27 3.33 11.31 -12.04
C GLY A 27 2.20 11.82 -11.14
N ARG A 28 0.94 11.80 -11.63
CA ARG A 28 -0.23 12.23 -10.84
C ARG A 28 -0.63 11.17 -9.81
N PHE A 29 -0.47 9.90 -10.17
CA PHE A 29 -0.76 8.77 -9.28
C PHE A 29 0.18 8.75 -8.07
N SER A 30 1.48 8.96 -8.29
CA SER A 30 2.49 9.04 -7.23
C SER A 30 2.15 10.14 -6.21
N LEU A 31 1.82 11.35 -6.68
CA LEU A 31 1.43 12.46 -5.81
C LEU A 31 0.16 12.14 -5.00
N GLN A 32 -0.86 11.57 -5.64
CA GLN A 32 -2.09 11.18 -4.93
C GLN A 32 -1.82 10.09 -3.88
N ALA A 33 -1.04 9.06 -4.22
CA ALA A 33 -0.69 7.97 -3.32
C ALA A 33 0.09 8.49 -2.09
N ARG A 34 1.05 9.40 -2.31
CA ARG A 34 1.81 10.06 -1.24
C ARG A 34 0.89 10.88 -0.33
N ALA A 35 0.03 11.72 -0.90
CA ALA A 35 -0.90 12.54 -0.15
C ALA A 35 -1.84 11.69 0.73
N VAL A 36 -2.46 10.65 0.16
CA VAL A 36 -3.37 9.76 0.91
C VAL A 36 -2.63 8.98 2.01
N THR A 37 -1.39 8.55 1.75
CA THR A 37 -0.55 7.85 2.75
C THR A 37 -0.21 8.76 3.93
N LEU A 38 0.12 10.03 3.67
CA LEU A 38 0.36 11.03 4.72
C LEU A 38 -0.90 11.34 5.51
N VAL A 39 -2.04 11.54 4.83
CA VAL A 39 -3.33 11.78 5.51
C VAL A 39 -3.68 10.59 6.40
N THR A 40 -3.49 9.36 5.93
CA THR A 40 -3.78 8.15 6.70
C THR A 40 -2.86 8.03 7.92
N GLY A 41 -1.56 8.29 7.75
CA GLY A 41 -0.60 8.30 8.85
C GLY A 41 -0.89 9.39 9.88
N GLY A 42 -1.19 10.60 9.42
CA GLY A 42 -1.56 11.74 10.26
C GLY A 42 -2.86 11.50 11.02
N ALA A 43 -3.88 10.91 10.37
CA ALA A 43 -5.13 10.54 11.02
C ALA A 43 -4.91 9.45 12.09
N GLY A 44 -4.13 8.41 11.78
CA GLY A 44 -3.79 7.36 12.73
C GLY A 44 -3.02 7.90 13.94
N PHE A 45 -2.05 8.79 13.70
CA PHE A 45 -1.30 9.44 14.78
C PHE A 45 -2.20 10.35 15.63
N TYR A 46 -3.05 11.17 15.01
CA TYR A 46 -4.02 12.00 15.70
C TYR A 46 -4.96 11.17 16.59
N MET A 47 -5.46 10.04 16.09
CA MET A 47 -6.28 9.12 16.88
C MET A 47 -5.50 8.50 18.04
N MET A 48 -4.22 8.16 17.84
CA MET A 48 -3.38 7.58 18.90
C MET A 48 -3.18 8.56 20.06
N VAL A 49 -2.91 9.82 19.74
CA VAL A 49 -2.76 10.90 20.73
C VAL A 49 -4.10 11.25 21.38
N GLY A 50 -5.16 11.42 20.59
CA GLY A 50 -6.47 11.82 21.09
C GLY A 50 -7.17 10.77 21.96
N LEU A 51 -6.85 9.48 21.77
CA LEU A 51 -7.40 8.37 22.57
C LEU A 51 -6.46 7.89 23.68
N ASP A 52 -5.30 8.53 23.86
CA ASP A 52 -4.20 8.06 24.71
C ASP A 52 -3.89 6.56 24.51
N ALA A 53 -3.93 6.14 23.25
CA ALA A 53 -3.96 4.73 22.87
C ALA A 53 -2.55 4.14 22.72
N TRP A 54 -1.50 4.87 23.08
CA TRP A 54 -0.11 4.41 22.97
C TRP A 54 0.15 3.12 23.74
N SER A 55 -0.52 2.94 24.88
CA SER A 55 -0.49 1.72 25.68
C SER A 55 -0.95 0.48 24.91
N ARG A 56 -1.75 0.63 23.83
CA ARG A 56 -2.21 -0.49 23.00
C ARG A 56 -1.08 -1.22 22.28
N TYR A 57 0.05 -0.56 22.04
CA TYR A 57 1.23 -1.21 21.46
C TYR A 57 1.99 -2.10 22.45
N LEU A 58 1.69 -2.01 23.75
CA LEU A 58 2.28 -2.88 24.77
C LEU A 58 1.50 -4.19 24.92
N ASP A 59 0.28 -4.25 24.39
CA ASP A 59 -0.59 -5.40 24.48
C ASP A 59 -0.48 -6.26 23.21
N PRO A 60 0.14 -7.46 23.29
CA PRO A 60 0.27 -8.36 22.15
C PRO A 60 -1.08 -8.84 21.59
N SER A 61 -2.15 -8.81 22.40
CA SER A 61 -3.50 -9.17 21.95
C SER A 61 -4.02 -8.21 20.88
N LEU A 62 -3.54 -6.96 20.88
CA LEU A 62 -3.88 -5.90 19.92
C LEU A 62 -2.96 -5.92 18.69
N TRP A 63 -2.53 -7.11 18.25
CA TRP A 63 -1.63 -7.33 17.11
C TRP A 63 -2.07 -6.63 15.82
N TRP A 64 -3.39 -6.40 15.63
CA TRP A 64 -3.91 -5.68 14.47
C TRP A 64 -3.44 -4.22 14.42
N THR A 65 -3.21 -3.57 15.57
CA THR A 65 -2.64 -2.21 15.63
C THR A 65 -1.22 -2.20 15.11
N HIS A 66 -0.41 -3.20 15.48
CA HIS A 66 0.94 -3.39 14.93
C HIS A 66 0.90 -3.67 13.43
N LEU A 67 -0.02 -4.54 12.97
CA LEU A 67 -0.15 -4.88 11.56
C LEU A 67 -0.57 -3.67 10.72
N MET A 68 -1.50 -2.85 11.19
CA MET A 68 -1.93 -1.63 10.49
C MET A 68 -0.77 -0.65 10.31
N THR A 69 0.00 -0.43 11.38
CA THR A 69 1.18 0.45 11.37
C THR A 69 2.28 -0.11 10.48
N PHE A 70 2.51 -1.42 10.50
CA PHE A 70 3.47 -2.09 9.61
C PHE A 70 3.10 -1.89 8.14
N VAL A 71 1.85 -2.15 7.76
CA VAL A 71 1.40 -1.96 6.38
C VAL A 71 1.52 -0.50 5.94
N TRP A 72 1.13 0.45 6.80
CA TRP A 72 1.31 1.87 6.53
C TRP A 72 2.79 2.24 6.34
N LEU A 73 3.67 1.73 7.20
CA LEU A 73 5.12 1.96 7.12
C LEU A 73 5.70 1.43 5.81
N VAL A 74 5.27 0.25 5.37
CA VAL A 74 5.70 -0.32 4.08
C VAL A 74 5.32 0.61 2.93
N PHE A 75 4.07 1.11 2.89
CA PHE A 75 3.66 2.07 1.86
C PHE A 75 4.44 3.38 1.94
N ALA A 76 4.68 3.91 3.14
CA ALA A 76 5.46 5.12 3.34
C ALA A 76 6.90 4.94 2.84
N LEU A 77 7.58 3.84 3.20
CA LEU A 77 8.93 3.54 2.73
C LEU A 77 8.97 3.37 1.22
N VAL A 78 8.01 2.66 0.63
CA VAL A 78 7.95 2.49 -0.83
C VAL A 78 7.80 3.81 -1.56
N LEU A 79 6.90 4.69 -1.13
CA LEU A 79 6.60 5.94 -1.84
C LEU A 79 7.60 7.07 -1.56
N PHE A 80 8.17 7.15 -0.36
CA PHE A 80 9.02 8.27 0.05
C PHE A 80 10.51 7.94 0.05
N VAL A 81 10.88 6.65 0.15
CA VAL A 81 12.29 6.22 0.17
C VAL A 81 12.63 5.47 -1.10
N PHE A 82 11.96 4.34 -1.35
CA PHE A 82 12.36 3.48 -2.47
C PHE A 82 12.05 4.09 -3.83
N GLU A 83 10.86 4.67 -4.02
CA GLU A 83 10.43 5.31 -5.27
C GLU A 83 11.41 6.38 -5.77
N PRO A 84 11.77 7.42 -4.98
CA PRO A 84 12.69 8.46 -5.44
C PRO A 84 14.14 8.00 -5.59
N LEU A 85 14.59 7.02 -4.79
CA LEU A 85 16.00 6.62 -4.78
C LEU A 85 16.34 5.58 -5.85
N PHE A 86 15.47 4.58 -6.09
CA PHE A 86 15.84 3.42 -6.92
C PHE A 86 14.67 2.87 -7.75
N LEU A 87 13.45 2.86 -7.21
CA LEU A 87 12.35 2.09 -7.78
C LEU A 87 11.89 2.63 -9.12
N HIS A 88 11.87 3.97 -9.32
CA HIS A 88 11.42 4.54 -10.59
C HIS A 88 12.36 4.17 -11.75
N ARG A 89 13.68 4.29 -11.56
CA ARG A 89 14.68 3.91 -12.58
C ARG A 89 14.71 2.39 -12.80
N TRP A 90 14.76 1.62 -11.72
CA TRP A 90 14.78 0.16 -11.79
C TRP A 90 13.52 -0.39 -12.45
N PHE A 91 12.34 0.14 -12.10
CA PHE A 91 11.07 -0.32 -12.68
C PHE A 91 10.99 0.02 -14.17
N LYS A 92 11.49 1.20 -14.58
CA LYS A 92 11.57 1.56 -16.00
C LYS A 92 12.47 0.59 -16.78
N GLU A 93 13.71 0.39 -16.33
CA GLU A 93 14.64 -0.55 -16.98
C GLU A 93 14.13 -1.99 -16.97
N PHE A 94 13.48 -2.41 -15.88
CA PHE A 94 12.89 -3.74 -15.76
C PHE A 94 11.65 -3.92 -16.65
N ALA A 95 10.81 -2.89 -16.77
CA ALA A 95 9.63 -2.90 -17.63
C ALA A 95 9.99 -2.83 -19.12
N GLU A 96 11.08 -2.16 -19.48
CA GLU A 96 11.62 -2.14 -20.84
C GLU A 96 12.14 -3.52 -21.28
N ARG A 97 12.69 -4.32 -20.35
CA ARG A 97 13.16 -5.69 -20.62
C ARG A 97 12.03 -6.72 -20.59
N ASP A 98 11.18 -6.69 -19.56
CA ASP A 98 10.08 -7.65 -19.35
C ASP A 98 8.92 -6.98 -18.58
N SER A 99 8.15 -6.18 -19.32
CA SER A 99 6.98 -5.46 -18.81
C SER A 99 6.00 -6.40 -18.07
N ASP A 100 5.72 -7.59 -18.62
CA ASP A 100 4.76 -8.50 -18.01
C ASP A 100 5.22 -8.99 -16.63
N ARG A 101 6.52 -9.25 -16.44
CA ARG A 101 7.05 -9.68 -15.15
C ARG A 101 7.10 -8.54 -14.14
N ALA A 102 7.41 -7.33 -14.58
CA ALA A 102 7.36 -6.10 -13.78
C ALA A 102 5.93 -5.86 -13.22
N PHE A 103 4.93 -5.88 -14.11
CA PHE A 103 3.54 -5.68 -13.71
C PHE A 103 3.01 -6.81 -12.82
N ARG A 104 3.39 -8.08 -13.07
CA ARG A 104 3.02 -9.21 -12.19
C ARG A 104 3.59 -9.09 -10.78
N LEU A 105 4.80 -8.56 -10.64
CA LEU A 105 5.44 -8.37 -9.34
C LEU A 105 4.73 -7.25 -8.56
N LEU A 106 4.51 -6.10 -9.20
CA LEU A 106 3.79 -4.98 -8.61
C LEU A 106 2.38 -5.39 -8.16
N HIS A 107 1.66 -6.13 -9.00
CA HIS A 107 0.32 -6.64 -8.67
C HIS A 107 0.37 -7.58 -7.46
N ARG A 108 1.33 -8.53 -7.41
CA ARG A 108 1.47 -9.47 -6.30
C ARG A 108 1.73 -8.76 -4.98
N PHE A 109 2.62 -7.78 -4.94
CA PHE A 109 2.85 -6.97 -3.75
C PHE A 109 1.59 -6.23 -3.32
N HIS A 110 0.86 -5.64 -4.27
CA HIS A 110 -0.38 -4.94 -3.95
C HIS A 110 -1.45 -5.85 -3.36
N VAL A 111 -1.66 -7.04 -3.96
CA VAL A 111 -2.62 -8.03 -3.44
C VAL A 111 -2.21 -8.51 -2.06
N LEU A 112 -0.93 -8.82 -1.86
CA LEU A 112 -0.42 -9.23 -0.55
C LEU A 112 -0.70 -8.17 0.51
N LEU A 113 -0.35 -6.91 0.25
CA LEU A 113 -0.60 -5.81 1.18
C LEU A 113 -2.09 -5.57 1.41
N LEU A 114 -2.92 -5.69 0.36
CA LEU A 114 -4.37 -5.58 0.48
C LEU A 114 -4.94 -6.68 1.39
N THR A 115 -4.49 -7.92 1.23
CA THR A 115 -4.88 -9.03 2.10
C THR A 115 -4.47 -8.76 3.54
N LEU A 116 -3.25 -8.27 3.79
CA LEU A 116 -2.80 -7.89 5.13
C LEU A 116 -3.63 -6.74 5.72
N SER A 117 -4.00 -5.73 4.91
CA SER A 117 -4.90 -4.65 5.34
C SER A 117 -6.28 -5.17 5.72
N LEU A 118 -6.85 -6.08 4.91
CA LEU A 118 -8.15 -6.69 5.21
C LEU A 118 -8.09 -7.52 6.50
N LEU A 119 -7.00 -8.26 6.73
CA LEU A 119 -6.77 -8.98 7.98
C LEU A 119 -6.66 -8.02 9.18
N ALA A 120 -5.96 -6.90 9.05
CA ALA A 120 -5.86 -5.89 10.10
C ALA A 120 -7.25 -5.30 10.43
N ILE A 121 -8.06 -4.98 9.42
CA ILE A 121 -9.43 -4.49 9.60
C ILE A 121 -10.31 -5.55 10.26
N ALA A 122 -10.25 -6.79 9.80
CA ALA A 122 -11.02 -7.90 10.37
C ALA A 122 -10.65 -8.13 11.85
N GLY A 123 -9.35 -8.12 12.18
CA GLY A 123 -8.85 -8.21 13.55
C GLY A 123 -9.34 -7.06 14.42
N ALA A 124 -9.27 -5.82 13.92
CA ALA A 124 -9.77 -4.65 14.65
C ALA A 124 -11.28 -4.73 14.92
N VAL A 125 -12.09 -5.15 13.94
CA VAL A 125 -13.55 -5.30 14.10
C VAL A 125 -13.89 -6.42 15.08
N ALA A 126 -13.17 -7.55 15.01
CA ALA A 126 -13.36 -8.67 15.93
C ALA A 126 -12.94 -8.31 17.37
N GLY A 127 -11.86 -7.52 17.54
CA GLY A 127 -11.42 -7.00 18.84
C GLY A 127 -12.44 -6.07 19.48
N VAL A 128 -13.00 -5.11 18.72
CA VAL A 128 -14.01 -4.15 19.24
C VAL A 128 -15.33 -4.83 19.62
N ARG A 129 -15.72 -5.90 18.91
CA ARG A 129 -16.94 -6.67 19.22
C ARG A 129 -16.74 -7.71 20.34
N GLY A 130 -15.53 -7.83 20.89
CA GLY A 130 -15.21 -8.78 21.97
C GLY A 130 -15.08 -10.24 21.52
N PHE A 131 -15.00 -10.51 20.21
CA PHE A 131 -14.79 -11.87 19.68
C PHE A 131 -13.35 -12.37 19.84
N LEU A 132 -12.39 -11.43 19.91
CA LEU A 132 -11.00 -11.70 20.29
C LEU A 132 -10.79 -11.31 21.76
N ARG A 133 -11.50 -11.99 22.67
CA ARG A 133 -11.04 -12.08 24.06
C ARG A 133 -10.04 -13.24 24.08
N PHE A 134 -8.76 -12.91 24.19
CA PHE A 134 -7.76 -13.87 24.62
C PHE A 134 -7.73 -13.73 26.15
N ASP A 135 -8.33 -14.70 26.81
CA ASP A 135 -8.37 -14.84 28.27
C ASP A 135 -6.97 -15.02 28.86
#